data_AF-A0A833ZS26-F1
#
_entry.id   AF-A0A833ZS26-F1
#
_cell.length_a   1.000
_cell.length_b   1.000
_cell.length_c   1.000
_cell.angle_alpha   90.00
_cell.angle_beta   90.00
_cell.angle_gamma   90.00
#
_symmetry.space_group_name_H-M   'P 1'
#
loop_
_entity.id
_entity.type
_entity.pdbx_description
1 polymer ?
#
loop_
_entity_poly.entity_id
_entity_poly.type
_entity_poly.pdbx_seq_one_letter_code
_entity_poly.pdbx_strand_id
1 'polypeptide(L)'
;MWNQFNKVNVAFTNRIAETADAKNKIQIHLAKTLQEIFQTEMTIEAIKKAIRDKSAFLKVAQTRLDERTRRPNIELCRDMAQLRLVNEVYEVDDTIQTLQQRLREAEDTLQSLVHTKATLEHDLAVKANSLYIDQEKCMGMRKSFPNTLRLVGFC
;
A
#
# COMPACT_ATOMS: atom_id res chain seq x y z
N MET A 1 21.27 23.34 -41.22
CA MET A 1 20.02 22.55 -41.18
C MET A 1 20.24 21.17 -40.56
N TRP A 2 21.16 20.35 -41.07
CA TRP A 2 21.45 19.00 -40.55
C TRP A 2 21.92 18.94 -39.08
N ASN A 3 22.78 19.88 -38.66
CA ASN A 3 23.27 19.95 -37.28
C ASN A 3 22.11 20.18 -36.28
N GLN A 4 21.18 21.08 -36.60
CA GLN A 4 20.01 21.33 -35.76
C GLN A 4 19.06 20.13 -35.71
N PHE A 5 18.82 19.47 -36.85
CA PHE A 5 18.03 18.24 -36.89
C PHE A 5 18.59 17.16 -35.95
N ASN A 6 19.90 16.89 -36.03
CA ASN A 6 20.57 15.92 -35.18
C ASN A 6 20.50 16.32 -33.69
N LYS A 7 20.82 17.57 -33.38
CA LYS A 7 20.76 18.08 -31.99
C LYS A 7 19.38 17.83 -31.36
N VAL A 8 18.32 18.17 -32.07
CA VAL A 8 16.97 17.98 -31.53
C VAL A 8 16.60 16.50 -31.48
N ASN A 9 16.98 15.67 -32.47
CA ASN A 9 16.72 14.23 -32.41
C ASN A 9 17.42 13.55 -31.21
N VAL A 10 18.66 13.92 -30.92
CA VAL A 10 19.38 13.43 -29.75
C VAL A 10 18.66 13.85 -28.47
N ALA A 11 18.30 15.13 -28.34
CA ALA A 11 17.56 15.62 -27.19
C ALA A 11 16.21 14.90 -27.01
N PHE A 12 15.50 14.65 -28.11
CA PHE A 12 14.20 13.96 -28.08
C PHE A 12 14.35 12.50 -27.65
N THR A 13 15.32 11.77 -28.20
CA THR A 13 15.64 10.39 -27.81
C THR A 13 16.01 10.32 -26.33
N ASN A 14 16.81 11.27 -25.82
CA ASN A 14 17.14 11.33 -24.39
C ASN A 14 15.87 11.52 -23.54
N ARG A 15 14.96 12.41 -23.93
CA ARG A 15 13.71 12.64 -23.21
C ARG A 15 12.79 11.40 -23.19
N ILE A 16 12.73 10.67 -24.31
CA ILE A 16 12.02 9.39 -24.39
C ILE A 16 12.63 8.39 -23.42
N ALA A 17 13.97 8.27 -23.41
CA ALA A 17 14.67 7.34 -22.51
C ALA A 17 14.41 7.68 -21.03
N GLU A 18 14.50 8.96 -20.66
CA GLU A 18 14.19 9.43 -19.30
C GLU A 18 12.74 9.17 -18.90
N THR A 19 11.79 9.34 -19.83
CA THR A 19 10.37 9.08 -19.57
C THR A 19 10.08 7.58 -19.44
N ALA A 20 10.77 6.73 -20.22
CA ALA A 20 10.71 5.28 -20.12
C ALA A 20 11.29 4.78 -18.80
N ASP A 21 12.43 5.32 -18.35
CA ASP A 21 13.02 5.02 -17.05
C ASP A 21 12.07 5.42 -15.90
N ALA A 22 11.49 6.61 -15.95
CA ALA A 22 10.50 7.04 -14.97
C ALA A 22 9.28 6.10 -14.93
N LYS A 23 8.77 5.69 -16.10
CA LYS A 23 7.68 4.71 -16.21
C LYS A 23 8.05 3.38 -15.53
N ASN A 24 9.24 2.85 -15.80
CA ASN A 24 9.71 1.60 -15.21
C ASN A 24 9.83 1.70 -13.68
N LYS A 25 10.36 2.82 -13.17
CA LYS A 25 10.44 3.09 -11.72
C LYS A 25 9.06 3.11 -11.06
N ILE A 26 8.06 3.73 -11.70
CA ILE A 26 6.68 3.74 -11.23
C ILE A 26 6.10 2.31 -11.21
N GLN A 27 6.34 1.49 -12.25
CA GLN A 27 5.88 0.10 -12.27
C GLN A 27 6.49 -0.74 -11.14
N ILE A 28 7.79 -0.58 -10.88
CA ILE A 28 8.47 -1.26 -9.78
C ILE A 28 7.87 -0.82 -8.43
N HIS A 29 7.63 0.48 -8.25
CA HIS A 29 7.03 0.99 -7.02
C HIS A 29 5.59 0.51 -6.82
N LEU A 30 4.80 0.46 -7.89
CA LEU A 30 3.44 -0.08 -7.87
C LEU A 30 3.43 -1.55 -7.46
N ALA A 31 4.34 -2.37 -8.00
CA ALA A 31 4.46 -3.78 -7.62
C ALA A 31 4.77 -3.95 -6.13
N LYS A 32 5.68 -3.14 -5.58
CA LYS A 32 5.98 -3.13 -4.14
C LYS A 32 4.77 -2.70 -3.31
N THR A 33 4.09 -1.63 -3.73
CA THR A 33 2.88 -1.13 -3.04
C THR A 33 1.79 -2.20 -3.00
N LEU A 34 1.59 -2.95 -4.10
CA LEU A 34 0.64 -4.07 -4.14
C LEU A 34 1.03 -5.21 -3.19
N GLN A 35 2.32 -5.52 -3.08
CA GLN A 35 2.82 -6.50 -2.13
C GLN A 35 2.59 -6.04 -0.67
N GLU A 36 2.83 -4.77 -0.37
CA GLU A 36 2.59 -4.18 0.95
C GLU A 36 1.10 -4.15 1.31
N ILE A 37 0.22 -3.87 0.35
CA ILE A 37 -1.24 -3.97 0.53
C ILE A 37 -1.62 -5.39 0.96
N PHE A 38 -1.17 -6.40 0.19
CA PHE A 38 -1.48 -7.79 0.50
C PHE A 38 -0.98 -8.21 1.89
N GLN A 39 0.26 -7.82 2.24
CA GLN A 39 0.82 -8.13 3.55
C GLN A 39 0.04 -7.43 4.69
N THR A 40 -0.41 -6.20 4.46
CA THR A 40 -1.22 -5.44 5.42
C THR A 40 -2.60 -6.08 5.60
N GLU A 41 -3.25 -6.52 4.53
CA GLU A 41 -4.53 -7.26 4.59
C GLU A 41 -4.40 -8.57 5.39
N MET A 42 -3.34 -9.34 5.13
CA MET A 42 -3.05 -10.54 5.93
C MET A 42 -2.85 -10.22 7.41
N THR A 43 -2.15 -9.12 7.70
CA THR A 43 -1.90 -8.66 9.08
C THR A 43 -3.20 -8.27 9.77
N ILE A 44 -4.08 -7.54 9.08
CA ILE A 44 -5.42 -7.17 9.57
C ILE A 44 -6.22 -8.43 9.95
N GLU A 45 -6.26 -9.43 9.08
CA GLU A 45 -7.01 -10.66 9.36
C GLU A 45 -6.40 -11.47 10.52
N ALA A 46 -5.07 -11.49 10.64
CA ALA A 46 -4.39 -12.08 11.78
C ALA A 46 -4.74 -11.36 13.11
N ILE A 47 -4.76 -10.02 13.12
CA ILE A 47 -5.12 -9.22 14.29
C ILE A 47 -6.59 -9.45 14.66
N LYS A 48 -7.51 -9.42 13.68
CA LYS A 48 -8.94 -9.72 13.92
C LYS A 48 -9.13 -11.11 14.53
N LYS A 49 -8.39 -12.11 14.04
CA LYS A 49 -8.41 -13.46 14.63
C LYS A 49 -7.91 -13.43 16.07
N ALA A 50 -6.77 -12.79 16.34
CA ALA A 50 -6.23 -12.68 17.69
C ALA A 50 -7.21 -12.01 18.66
N ILE A 51 -7.91 -10.95 18.23
CA ILE A 51 -8.96 -10.29 19.01
C ILE A 51 -10.09 -11.26 19.34
N ARG A 52 -10.59 -12.03 18.35
CA ARG A 52 -11.66 -13.03 18.58
C ARG A 52 -11.23 -14.08 19.59
N ASP A 53 -10.02 -14.63 19.41
CA ASP A 53 -9.47 -15.66 20.29
C ASP A 53 -9.35 -15.12 21.73
N LYS A 54 -8.74 -13.94 21.91
CA LYS A 54 -8.61 -13.28 23.22
C LYS A 54 -9.95 -12.90 23.85
N SER A 55 -10.92 -12.45 23.07
CA SER A 55 -12.27 -12.13 23.56
C SER A 55 -12.98 -13.39 24.08
N ALA A 56 -12.79 -14.54 23.43
CA ALA A 56 -13.32 -15.81 23.92
C ALA A 56 -12.68 -16.20 25.27
N PHE A 57 -11.35 -16.04 25.41
CA PHE A 57 -10.66 -16.26 26.69
C PHE A 57 -11.17 -15.31 27.79
N LEU A 58 -11.32 -14.00 27.48
CA LEU A 58 -11.82 -13.00 28.42
C LEU A 58 -13.20 -13.38 28.95
N LYS A 59 -14.11 -13.81 28.07
CA LYS A 59 -15.47 -14.23 28.45
C LYS A 59 -15.46 -15.40 29.43
N VAL A 60 -14.59 -16.38 29.22
CA VAL A 60 -14.43 -17.52 30.13
C VAL A 60 -13.88 -17.06 31.49
N ALA A 61 -12.86 -16.21 31.49
CA ALA A 61 -12.28 -15.67 32.72
C ALA A 61 -13.29 -14.84 33.52
N GLN A 62 -14.06 -13.98 32.85
CA GLN A 62 -15.15 -13.19 33.45
C GLN A 62 -16.26 -14.08 34.03
N THR A 63 -16.66 -15.13 33.30
CA THR A 63 -17.68 -16.07 33.80
C THR A 63 -17.20 -16.78 35.08
N ARG A 64 -15.95 -17.26 35.09
CA ARG A 64 -15.34 -17.86 36.29
C ARG A 64 -15.26 -16.86 37.45
N LEU A 65 -15.00 -15.59 37.16
CA LEU A 65 -14.90 -14.56 38.18
C LEU A 65 -16.28 -14.26 38.79
N ASP A 66 -17.31 -14.16 37.95
CA ASP A 66 -18.71 -13.98 38.36
C ASP A 66 -19.25 -15.16 39.18
N GLU A 67 -18.93 -16.40 38.81
CA GLU A 67 -19.27 -17.59 39.61
C GLU A 67 -18.63 -17.53 41.01
N ARG A 68 -17.40 -17.04 41.12
CA ARG A 68 -16.71 -16.90 42.41
C ARG A 68 -17.25 -15.76 43.26
N THR A 69 -17.68 -14.65 42.67
CA THR A 69 -18.29 -13.53 43.41
C THR A 69 -19.70 -13.83 43.91
N ARG A 70 -20.37 -14.84 43.34
CA ARG A 70 -21.71 -15.30 43.77
C ARG A 70 -21.71 -16.33 44.90
N ARG A 71 -20.53 -16.75 45.39
CA ARG A 71 -20.44 -17.76 46.47
C ARG A 71 -21.01 -17.21 47.79
N PRO A 72 -21.84 -17.97 48.51
CA PRO A 72 -22.47 -17.48 49.73
C PRO A 72 -21.53 -17.49 50.95
N ASN A 73 -21.74 -16.54 51.85
CA ASN A 73 -21.20 -16.51 53.22
C ASN A 73 -19.66 -16.68 53.30
N ILE A 74 -19.21 -17.76 53.95
CA ILE A 74 -17.80 -18.01 54.30
C ILE A 74 -17.00 -18.51 53.08
N GLU A 75 -17.68 -18.95 52.00
CA GLU A 75 -17.02 -19.39 50.77
C GLU A 75 -16.58 -18.23 49.86
N LEU A 76 -17.02 -17.01 50.16
CA LEU A 76 -16.56 -15.78 49.51
C LEU A 76 -15.17 -15.39 50.07
N CYS A 77 -14.17 -16.19 49.72
CA CYS A 77 -12.79 -15.94 50.09
C CYS A 77 -12.08 -15.14 48.97
N ARG A 78 -11.47 -14.00 49.33
CA ARG A 78 -10.47 -13.31 48.47
C ARG A 78 -9.14 -14.06 48.51
N ASP A 79 -9.17 -15.32 48.08
CA ASP A 79 -8.00 -16.17 48.02
C ASP A 79 -7.07 -15.79 46.86
N MET A 80 -5.92 -16.46 46.76
CA MET A 80 -4.96 -16.22 45.68
C MET A 80 -5.54 -16.52 44.30
N ALA A 81 -6.47 -17.47 44.17
CA ALA A 81 -7.10 -17.78 42.89
C ALA A 81 -8.00 -16.62 42.42
N GLN A 82 -8.75 -15.99 43.33
CA GLN A 82 -9.55 -14.80 43.05
C GLN A 82 -8.67 -13.64 42.55
N LEU A 83 -7.58 -13.35 43.26
CA LEU A 83 -6.67 -12.25 42.90
C LEU A 83 -6.01 -12.48 41.53
N ARG A 84 -5.54 -13.71 41.27
CA ARG A 84 -4.95 -14.06 39.97
C ARG A 84 -5.95 -13.96 38.82
N LEU A 85 -7.20 -14.38 39.04
CA LEU A 85 -8.23 -14.31 38.01
C LEU A 85 -8.63 -12.86 37.68
N VAL A 86 -8.69 -11.98 38.69
CA VAL A 86 -8.91 -10.53 38.46
C VAL A 86 -7.78 -9.93 37.62
N ASN A 87 -6.53 -10.25 37.95
CA ASN A 87 -5.37 -9.79 37.17
C ASN A 87 -5.41 -10.33 35.73
N GLU A 88 -5.72 -11.61 35.54
CA GLU A 88 -5.84 -12.23 34.21
C GLU A 88 -6.92 -11.54 33.36
N VAL A 89 -8.09 -11.24 33.94
CA VAL A 89 -9.15 -10.48 33.24
C VAL A 89 -8.64 -9.11 32.80
N TYR A 90 -7.93 -8.40 33.67
CA TYR A 90 -7.36 -7.09 33.35
C TYR A 90 -6.30 -7.16 32.24
N GLU A 91 -5.34 -8.09 32.35
CA GLU A 91 -4.26 -8.27 31.37
C GLU A 91 -4.80 -8.67 29.98
N VAL A 92 -5.81 -9.54 29.93
CA VAL A 92 -6.43 -9.95 28.67
C VAL A 92 -7.22 -8.80 28.04
N ASP A 93 -7.94 -8.01 28.85
CA ASP A 93 -8.66 -6.83 28.35
C ASP A 93 -7.70 -5.77 27.78
N ASP A 94 -6.63 -5.45 28.50
CA ASP A 94 -5.57 -4.54 28.03
C ASP A 94 -4.91 -5.02 26.72
N THR A 95 -4.67 -6.33 26.62
CA THR A 95 -4.18 -6.94 25.38
C THR A 95 -5.17 -6.76 24.22
N ILE A 96 -6.48 -6.93 24.46
CA ILE A 96 -7.51 -6.71 23.45
C ILE A 96 -7.55 -5.25 23.01
N GLN A 97 -7.48 -4.30 23.94
CA GLN A 97 -7.45 -2.87 23.63
C GLN A 97 -6.23 -2.51 22.76
N THR A 98 -5.07 -3.05 23.12
CA THR A 98 -3.84 -2.88 22.33
C THR A 98 -4.00 -3.46 20.91
N LEU A 99 -4.56 -4.66 20.77
CA LEU A 99 -4.81 -5.26 19.46
C LEU A 99 -5.81 -4.44 18.63
N GLN A 100 -6.86 -3.89 19.25
CA GLN A 100 -7.81 -3.00 18.56
C GLN A 100 -7.16 -1.71 18.08
N GLN A 101 -6.24 -1.13 18.86
CA GLN A 101 -5.47 0.03 18.43
C GLN A 101 -4.58 -0.32 17.23
N ARG A 102 -3.88 -1.46 17.26
CA ARG A 102 -3.07 -1.93 16.13
C ARG A 102 -3.91 -2.24 14.88
N LEU A 103 -5.13 -2.74 15.06
CA LEU A 103 -6.06 -2.96 13.96
C LEU A 103 -6.38 -1.65 13.23
N ARG A 104 -6.73 -0.59 13.98
CA ARG A 104 -7.00 0.73 13.41
C ARG A 104 -5.79 1.28 12.65
N GLU A 105 -4.60 1.20 13.24
CA GLU A 105 -3.36 1.64 12.60
C GLU A 105 -3.08 0.88 11.28
N ALA A 106 -3.35 -0.43 11.25
CA ALA A 106 -3.18 -1.23 10.05
C ALA A 106 -4.23 -0.89 8.97
N GLU A 107 -5.48 -0.63 9.37
CA GLU A 107 -6.55 -0.20 8.47
C GLU A 107 -6.26 1.19 7.86
N ASP A 108 -5.78 2.14 8.66
CA ASP A 108 -5.35 3.47 8.19
C ASP A 108 -4.17 3.36 7.20
N THR A 109 -3.20 2.49 7.52
CA THR A 109 -2.07 2.20 6.62
C THR A 109 -2.54 1.62 5.29
N LEU A 110 -3.48 0.68 5.32
CA LEU A 110 -4.07 0.09 4.12
C LEU A 110 -4.75 1.15 3.25
N GLN A 111 -5.52 2.07 3.84
CA GLN A 111 -6.15 3.16 3.10
C GLN A 111 -5.13 4.07 2.41
N SER A 112 -4.05 4.43 3.11
CA SER A 112 -2.94 5.22 2.55
C SER A 112 -2.24 4.50 1.39
N LEU A 113 -2.00 3.19 1.51
CA LEU A 113 -1.43 2.38 0.45
C LEU A 113 -2.34 2.30 -0.78
N VAL A 114 -3.66 2.15 -0.58
CA VAL A 114 -4.64 2.15 -1.68
C VAL A 114 -4.68 3.49 -2.41
N HIS A 115 -4.60 4.61 -1.69
CA HIS A 115 -4.49 5.93 -2.30
C HIS A 115 -3.19 6.10 -3.10
N THR A 116 -2.08 5.64 -2.54
CA THR A 116 -0.77 5.65 -3.19
C THR A 116 -0.79 4.82 -4.48
N LYS A 117 -1.38 3.62 -4.43
CA LYS A 117 -1.59 2.75 -5.60
C LYS A 117 -2.34 3.50 -6.71
N ALA A 118 -3.48 4.12 -6.40
CA ALA A 118 -4.28 4.85 -7.40
C ALA A 118 -3.49 5.99 -8.05
N THR A 119 -2.69 6.71 -7.26
CA THR A 119 -1.80 7.77 -7.76
C THR A 119 -0.74 7.21 -8.72
N LEU A 120 -0.10 6.09 -8.37
CA LEU A 120 0.90 5.43 -9.21
C LEU A 120 0.30 4.89 -10.51
N GLU A 121 -0.91 4.32 -10.46
CA GLU A 121 -1.63 3.85 -11.65
C GLU A 121 -1.96 5.00 -12.60
N HIS A 122 -2.39 6.15 -12.06
CA HIS A 122 -2.61 7.36 -12.84
C HIS A 122 -1.32 7.87 -13.50
N ASP A 123 -0.25 8.03 -12.72
CA ASP A 123 1.05 8.48 -13.24
C ASP A 123 1.59 7.53 -14.31
N LEU A 124 1.42 6.22 -14.12
CA LEU A 124 1.81 5.21 -15.08
C LEU A 124 1.06 5.39 -16.41
N ALA A 125 -0.25 5.63 -16.37
CA ALA A 125 -1.06 5.90 -17.55
C ALA A 125 -0.61 7.17 -18.27
N VAL A 126 -0.33 8.24 -17.53
CA VAL A 126 0.21 9.49 -18.08
C VAL A 126 1.54 9.26 -18.78
N LYS A 127 2.51 8.58 -18.13
CA LYS A 127 3.82 8.29 -18.76
C LYS A 127 3.71 7.38 -19.97
N ALA A 128 2.82 6.39 -19.93
CA ALA A 128 2.56 5.52 -21.08
C ALA A 128 2.00 6.31 -22.26
N ASN A 129 1.07 7.23 -22.03
CA ASN A 129 0.52 8.10 -23.07
C ASN A 129 1.57 9.09 -23.62
N SER A 130 2.37 9.72 -22.75
CA SER A 130 3.47 10.61 -23.18
C SER A 130 4.46 9.87 -24.09
N LEU A 131 4.88 8.66 -23.70
CA LEU A 131 5.77 7.83 -24.52
C LEU A 131 5.17 7.49 -25.88
N TYR A 132 3.88 7.13 -25.90
CA TYR A 132 3.18 6.85 -27.15
C TYR A 132 3.18 8.07 -28.09
N ILE A 133 2.87 9.25 -27.57
CA ILE A 133 2.89 10.49 -28.36
C ILE A 133 4.31 10.77 -28.88
N ASP A 134 5.31 10.69 -28.01
CA ASP A 134 6.69 11.00 -28.34
C ASP A 134 7.28 10.02 -29.40
N GLN A 135 7.03 8.73 -29.23
CA GLN A 135 7.56 7.69 -30.12
C GLN A 135 6.78 7.58 -31.43
N GLU A 136 5.45 7.49 -31.37
CA GLU A 136 4.62 7.17 -32.54
C GLU A 136 4.22 8.41 -33.33
N LYS A 137 3.98 9.54 -32.66
CA LYS A 137 3.56 10.78 -33.34
C LYS A 137 4.76 11.64 -33.67
N CYS A 138 5.50 12.09 -32.66
CA CYS A 138 6.57 13.08 -32.83
C CYS A 138 7.77 12.51 -33.61
N MET A 139 8.34 11.40 -33.14
CA MET A 139 9.46 10.75 -33.84
C MET A 139 9.03 10.15 -35.18
N GLY A 140 7.78 9.66 -35.28
CA GLY A 140 7.17 9.24 -36.54
C GLY A 140 7.21 10.34 -37.60
N MET A 141 6.73 11.55 -37.29
CA MET A 141 6.77 12.70 -38.21
C MET A 141 8.21 13.09 -38.57
N ARG A 142 9.13 13.07 -37.60
CA ARG A 142 10.54 13.47 -37.80
C ARG A 142 11.32 12.57 -38.74
N LYS A 143 10.92 11.30 -38.93
CA LYS A 143 11.53 10.41 -39.93
C LYS A 143 11.36 10.93 -41.36
N SER A 144 10.36 11.78 -41.61
CA SER A 144 10.11 12.40 -42.93
C SER A 144 10.92 13.68 -43.17
N PHE A 145 11.71 14.13 -42.19
CA PHE A 145 12.53 15.34 -42.26
C PHE A 145 14.03 14.98 -42.26
N PRO A 146 14.89 15.72 -42.99
CA PRO A 146 14.58 16.79 -43.92
C PRO A 146 13.96 16.24 -45.21
N ASN A 147 12.81 16.80 -45.60
CA ASN A 147 12.15 16.41 -46.83
C ASN A 147 13.02 16.87 -48.01
N THR A 148 13.72 15.94 -48.66
CA THR A 148 14.74 16.20 -49.69
C THR A 148 14.16 16.83 -50.96
N LEU A 149 12.84 16.93 -51.07
CA LEU A 149 12.09 17.39 -52.25
C LEU A 149 12.22 18.89 -52.58
N ARG A 150 13.05 19.67 -51.88
CA ARG A 150 13.18 21.13 -52.14
C ARG A 150 14.56 21.63 -52.57
N LEU A 151 15.50 20.72 -52.90
CA LEU A 151 16.85 21.08 -53.37
C LEU A 151 17.20 20.56 -54.77
N VAL A 152 16.23 20.08 -55.55
CA VAL A 152 16.42 19.88 -57.00
C VAL A 152 15.88 21.14 -57.68
N GLY A 153 16.79 21.93 -58.24
CA GLY A 153 16.53 23.25 -58.78
C GLY A 153 15.47 23.28 -59.88
N PHE A 154 14.69 24.35 -59.89
CA PHE A 154 14.10 24.85 -61.13
C PHE A 154 15.10 25.84 -61.74
N CYS A 155 15.36 25.63 -63.03
CA CYS A 155 16.25 26.39 -63.89
C CYS A 155 15.99 27.90 -63.89
#